data_AF-A0A258ARA3-F1
#
_entry.id   AF-A0A258ARA3-F1
#
_cell.length_a   1.000
_cell.length_b   1.000
_cell.length_c   1.000
_cell.angle_alpha   90.00
_cell.angle_beta   90.00
_cell.angle_gamma   90.00
#
_symmetry.space_group_name_H-M   'P 1'
#
loop_
_entity.id
_entity.type
_entity.pdbx_description
1 polymer ?
#
loop_
_entity_poly.entity_id
_entity_poly.type
_entity_poly.pdbx_seq_one_letter_code
_entity_poly.pdbx_strand_id
1 'polypeptide(L)'
;ADKRLLQLRPELIKGDDGRIAYAVYRGDSPLYATLLVAPSLPKIFAELFGPEIWVVAPDRHSLYIFPAKAELLQDFAADLAERYTTDPFAASCEIFSIKTGAEPRVIATFVGEEP
;
A
#
# COMPACT_ATOMS: atom_id res chain seq x y z
N ALA A 1 -3.54 8.09 -13.57
CA ALA A 1 -2.64 7.44 -12.60
C ALA A 1 -1.59 6.55 -13.29
N ASP A 2 -1.96 5.68 -14.25
CA ASP A 2 -1.03 4.70 -14.85
C ASP A 2 0.24 5.30 -15.49
N LYS A 3 0.12 6.38 -16.27
CA LYS A 3 1.29 7.03 -16.88
C LYS A 3 2.35 7.44 -15.85
N ARG A 4 1.91 7.82 -14.64
CA ARG A 4 2.80 8.19 -13.53
C ARG A 4 3.37 6.96 -12.87
N LEU A 5 2.56 5.93 -12.65
CA LEU A 5 3.00 4.65 -12.08
C LEU A 5 4.17 4.05 -12.88
N LEU A 6 4.11 4.11 -14.21
CA LEU A 6 5.17 3.61 -15.10
C LEU A 6 6.51 4.39 -15.02
N GLN A 7 6.49 5.61 -14.49
CA GLN A 7 7.68 6.45 -14.35
C GLN A 7 8.32 6.36 -12.96
N LEU A 8 7.59 5.79 -12.01
CA LEU A 8 8.03 5.66 -10.63
C LEU A 8 8.55 4.26 -10.38
N ARG A 9 9.60 4.15 -9.56
CA ARG A 9 10.10 2.86 -9.11
C ARG A 9 9.73 2.67 -7.64
N PRO A 10 9.05 1.58 -7.28
CA PRO A 10 8.84 1.26 -5.89
C PRO A 10 10.18 0.82 -5.27
N GLU A 11 10.35 1.10 -4.00
CA GLU A 11 11.37 0.45 -3.19
C GLU A 11 10.84 -0.92 -2.74
N LEU A 12 11.66 -1.96 -2.90
CA LEU A 12 11.32 -3.32 -2.48
C LEU A 12 12.00 -3.63 -1.16
N ILE A 13 11.23 -3.90 -0.12
CA ILE A 13 11.72 -4.18 1.22
C ILE A 13 11.73 -5.68 1.43
N LYS A 14 12.88 -6.21 1.87
CA LYS A 14 13.05 -7.63 2.17
C LYS A 14 12.64 -7.93 3.60
N GLY A 15 12.00 -9.07 3.82
CA GLY A 15 11.79 -9.64 5.14
C GLY A 15 13.00 -10.46 5.60
N ASP A 16 12.92 -10.94 6.83
CA ASP A 16 13.98 -11.73 7.48
C ASP A 16 14.23 -13.08 6.80
N ASP A 17 13.24 -13.60 6.06
CA ASP A 17 13.36 -14.82 5.26
C ASP A 17 14.08 -14.61 3.91
N GLY A 18 14.50 -13.36 3.63
CA GLY A 18 15.19 -12.97 2.40
C GLY A 18 14.27 -12.73 1.20
N ARG A 19 12.95 -12.95 1.34
CA ARG A 19 11.95 -12.63 0.30
C ARG A 19 11.52 -11.17 0.38
N ILE A 20 10.90 -10.66 -0.68
CA ILE A 20 10.31 -9.32 -0.66
C ILE A 20 9.06 -9.37 0.23
N ALA A 21 9.07 -8.61 1.31
CA ALA A 21 8.00 -8.52 2.28
C ALA A 21 6.91 -7.54 1.85
N TYR A 22 7.31 -6.37 1.35
CA TYR A 22 6.42 -5.36 0.81
C TYR A 22 7.17 -4.42 -0.14
N ALA A 23 6.40 -3.65 -0.91
CA ALA A 23 6.91 -2.58 -1.74
C ALA A 23 6.34 -1.23 -1.28
N VAL A 24 7.08 -0.15 -1.50
CA VAL A 24 6.61 1.20 -1.16
C VAL A 24 6.97 2.19 -2.25
N TYR A 25 5.99 2.99 -2.69
CA TYR A 25 6.27 4.24 -3.36
C TYR A 25 6.31 5.34 -2.31
N ARG A 26 7.40 6.10 -2.23
CA ARG A 26 7.55 7.22 -1.30
C ARG A 26 8.40 8.34 -1.89
N GLY A 27 8.14 9.58 -1.47
CA GLY A 27 8.95 10.74 -1.84
C GLY A 27 8.17 12.05 -1.68
N ASP A 28 8.73 13.16 -2.15
CA ASP A 28 8.20 14.50 -1.87
C ASP A 28 6.92 14.87 -2.64
N SER A 29 6.47 14.03 -3.57
CA SER A 29 5.25 14.29 -4.33
C SER A 29 4.01 13.83 -3.54
N PRO A 30 3.00 14.68 -3.28
CA PRO A 30 1.77 14.29 -2.58
C PRO A 30 0.83 13.42 -3.44
N LEU A 31 1.30 12.94 -4.58
CA LEU A 31 0.51 12.19 -5.55
C LEU A 31 0.70 10.67 -5.42
N TYR A 32 1.53 10.20 -4.49
CA TYR A 32 1.76 8.76 -4.31
C TYR A 32 0.50 8.03 -3.87
N ALA A 33 -0.27 8.59 -2.94
CA ALA A 33 -1.56 8.01 -2.52
C ALA A 33 -2.54 7.83 -3.70
N THR A 34 -2.49 8.70 -4.72
CA THR A 34 -3.37 8.62 -5.89
C THR A 34 -3.06 7.44 -6.82
N LEU A 35 -1.91 6.78 -6.65
CA LEU A 35 -1.58 5.58 -7.40
C LEU A 35 -2.47 4.39 -7.04
N LEU A 36 -3.15 4.43 -5.88
CA LEU A 36 -4.11 3.41 -5.46
C LEU A 36 -5.20 3.14 -6.50
N VAL A 37 -5.64 4.16 -7.22
CA VAL A 37 -6.68 4.03 -8.25
C VAL A 37 -6.12 3.69 -9.64
N ALA A 38 -4.83 3.39 -9.77
CA ALA A 38 -4.25 2.98 -11.05
C ALA A 38 -4.63 1.53 -11.40
N PRO A 39 -5.36 1.27 -12.49
CA PRO A 39 -5.76 -0.08 -12.87
C PRO A 39 -4.58 -1.03 -13.17
N SER A 40 -3.41 -0.49 -13.50
CA SER A 40 -2.19 -1.28 -13.70
C SER A 40 -1.47 -1.66 -12.39
N LEU A 41 -1.82 -1.08 -11.24
CA LEU A 41 -1.14 -1.36 -9.97
C LEU A 41 -1.10 -2.84 -9.60
N PRO A 42 -2.23 -3.58 -9.53
CA PRO A 42 -2.19 -5.02 -9.21
C PRO A 42 -1.44 -5.84 -10.28
N LYS A 43 -1.39 -5.36 -11.52
CA LYS A 43 -0.69 -6.06 -12.62
C LYS A 43 0.82 -5.99 -12.46
N ILE A 44 1.35 -4.84 -12.02
CA ILE A 44 2.80 -4.65 -11.81
C ILE A 44 3.34 -5.56 -10.72
N PHE A 45 2.56 -5.78 -9.66
CA PHE A 45 2.98 -6.59 -8.52
C PHE A 45 2.53 -8.06 -8.60
N ALA A 46 1.82 -8.46 -9.66
CA ALA A 46 1.24 -9.79 -9.77
C ALA A 46 2.30 -10.91 -9.71
N GLU A 47 3.47 -10.70 -10.31
CA GLU A 47 4.56 -11.68 -10.29
C GLU A 47 5.23 -11.79 -8.91
N LEU A 48 5.24 -10.72 -8.12
CA LEU A 48 5.88 -10.68 -6.80
C LEU A 48 4.94 -11.14 -5.68
N PHE A 49 3.70 -10.68 -5.71
CA PHE A 49 2.75 -10.78 -4.59
C PHE A 49 1.48 -11.58 -4.94
N GLY A 50 1.34 -12.02 -6.19
CA GLY A 50 0.18 -12.76 -6.66
C GLY A 50 -0.96 -11.85 -7.16
N PRO A 51 -2.13 -12.44 -7.49
CA PRO A 51 -3.21 -11.74 -8.19
C PRO A 51 -3.99 -10.73 -7.34
N GLU A 52 -3.76 -10.72 -6.03
CA GLU A 52 -4.36 -9.82 -5.05
C GLU A 52 -3.25 -9.16 -4.24
N ILE A 53 -3.33 -7.84 -4.12
CA ILE A 53 -2.43 -7.04 -3.28
C ILE A 53 -3.24 -6.28 -2.24
N TRP A 54 -2.62 -6.02 -1.10
CA TRP A 54 -3.15 -5.12 -0.09
C TRP A 54 -2.39 -3.80 -0.15
N VAL A 55 -3.11 -2.69 -0.20
CA VAL A 55 -2.54 -1.36 -0.40
C VAL A 55 -2.94 -0.44 0.73
N VAL A 56 -1.98 0.36 1.20
CA VAL A 56 -2.15 1.27 2.33
C VAL A 56 -1.52 2.62 2.00
N ALA A 57 -2.21 3.71 2.36
CA ALA A 57 -1.75 5.09 2.14
C ALA A 57 -1.95 5.91 3.43
N PRO A 58 -1.05 5.81 4.43
CA PRO A 58 -1.22 6.54 5.69
C PRO A 58 -1.09 8.06 5.48
N ASP A 59 -0.30 8.49 4.51
CA ASP A 59 -0.06 9.88 4.14
C ASP A 59 -0.06 10.05 2.61
N ARG A 60 -0.14 11.29 2.11
CA ARG A 60 -0.18 11.58 0.66
C ARG A 60 1.11 11.24 -0.09
N HIS A 61 2.22 11.13 0.64
CA HIS A 61 3.57 10.98 0.13
C HIS A 61 4.03 9.53 0.06
N SER A 62 3.21 8.59 0.53
CA SER A 62 3.53 7.17 0.54
C SER A 62 2.37 6.28 0.08
N LEU A 63 2.72 5.16 -0.55
CA LEU A 63 1.82 4.07 -0.91
C LEU A 63 2.53 2.75 -0.67
N TYR A 64 2.08 2.01 0.33
CA TYR A 64 2.60 0.69 0.69
C TYR A 64 1.79 -0.40 0.01
N ILE A 65 2.48 -1.47 -0.39
CA ILE A 65 1.94 -2.55 -1.20
C ILE A 65 2.44 -3.85 -0.62
N PHE A 66 1.51 -4.63 -0.09
CA PHE A 66 1.76 -5.89 0.58
C PHE A 66 1.18 -7.05 -0.23
N PRO A 67 1.74 -8.26 -0.11
CA PRO A 67 1.04 -9.46 -0.51
C PRO A 67 -0.27 -9.62 0.27
N ALA A 68 -1.29 -10.19 -0.36
CA ALA A 68 -2.54 -10.46 0.32
C ALA A 68 -2.31 -11.38 1.54
N LYS A 69 -2.99 -11.09 2.65
CA LYS A 69 -2.83 -11.80 3.93
C LYS A 69 -1.42 -11.70 4.52
N ALA A 70 -0.68 -10.63 4.21
CA ALA A 70 0.60 -10.38 4.86
C ALA A 70 0.40 -10.26 6.38
N GLU A 71 0.89 -11.25 7.13
CA GLU A 71 0.94 -11.21 8.61
C GLU A 71 1.71 -9.98 9.08
N LEU A 72 2.76 -9.61 8.34
CA LEU A 72 3.55 -8.40 8.55
C LEU A 72 2.73 -7.12 8.62
N LEU A 73 1.56 -7.05 7.97
CA LEU A 73 0.73 -5.85 8.03
C LEU A 73 0.21 -5.59 9.45
N GLN A 74 0.02 -6.64 10.26
CA GLN A 74 -0.33 -6.49 11.68
C GLN A 74 0.84 -5.93 12.47
N ASP A 75 2.05 -6.40 12.21
CA ASP A 75 3.27 -5.88 12.85
C ASP A 75 3.55 -4.42 12.44
N PHE A 76 3.16 -4.04 11.22
CA PHE A 76 3.29 -2.68 10.68
C PHE A 76 2.15 -1.73 11.09
N ALA A 77 1.06 -2.22 11.67
CA ALA A 77 -0.14 -1.44 11.88
C ALA A 77 0.09 -0.25 12.84
N ALA A 78 0.89 -0.45 13.89
CA ALA A 78 1.24 0.60 14.85
C ALA A 78 2.00 1.75 14.18
N ASP A 79 3.01 1.44 13.37
CA ASP A 79 3.82 2.43 12.65
C ASP A 79 2.97 3.21 11.61
N LEU A 80 2.07 2.51 10.92
CA LEU A 80 1.13 3.13 9.99
C LEU A 80 0.14 4.06 10.72
N ALA A 81 -0.36 3.64 11.89
CA ALA A 81 -1.27 4.44 12.71
C ALA A 81 -0.60 5.70 13.26
N GLU A 82 0.65 5.60 13.72
CA GLU A 82 1.43 6.76 14.17
C GLU A 82 1.62 7.75 13.02
N ARG A 83 2.02 7.28 11.84
CA ARG A 83 2.16 8.12 10.63
C ARG A 83 0.86 8.83 10.28
N TYR A 84 -0.25 8.09 10.21
CA TYR A 84 -1.55 8.67 9.90
C TYR A 84 -1.98 9.72 10.92
N THR A 85 -1.66 9.52 12.20
CA THR A 85 -2.06 10.43 13.30
C THR A 85 -1.19 11.69 13.37
N THR A 86 0.10 11.58 13.04
CA THR A 86 1.08 12.66 13.22
C THR A 86 1.38 13.46 11.95
N ASP A 87 1.13 12.89 10.77
CA ASP A 87 1.41 13.57 9.50
C ASP A 87 0.31 14.60 9.16
N PRO A 88 0.66 15.87 8.91
CA PRO A 88 -0.31 16.92 8.54
C PRO A 88 -0.99 16.67 7.18
N PHE A 89 -0.48 15.72 6.39
CA PHE A 89 -1.00 15.28 5.11
C PHE A 89 -1.45 13.81 5.14
N ALA A 90 -2.04 13.38 6.26
CA ALA A 90 -2.73 12.09 6.37
C ALA A 90 -3.68 11.84 5.17
N ALA A 91 -3.73 10.59 4.71
CA ALA A 91 -4.50 10.20 3.53
C ALA A 91 -5.67 9.25 3.84
N SER A 92 -5.42 8.00 4.24
CA SER A 92 -6.46 7.06 4.65
C SER A 92 -5.93 6.07 5.70
N CYS A 93 -6.82 5.65 6.61
CA CYS A 93 -6.55 4.58 7.56
C CYS A 93 -6.97 3.17 7.08
N GLU A 94 -7.53 3.10 5.87
CA GLU A 94 -8.08 1.88 5.28
C GLU A 94 -6.98 1.00 4.65
N ILE A 95 -7.20 -0.30 4.70
CA ILE A 95 -6.44 -1.30 3.95
C ILE A 95 -7.30 -1.75 2.77
N PHE A 96 -6.79 -1.53 1.57
CA PHE A 96 -7.49 -1.84 0.33
C PHE A 96 -7.00 -3.14 -0.27
N SER A 97 -7.90 -4.09 -0.50
CA SER A 97 -7.66 -5.23 -1.39
C SER A 97 -7.91 -4.81 -2.83
N ILE A 98 -6.91 -5.00 -3.69
CA ILE A 98 -6.98 -4.67 -5.10
C ILE A 98 -6.66 -5.89 -5.94
N LYS A 99 -7.54 -6.18 -6.91
CA LYS A 99 -7.40 -7.29 -7.87
C LYS A 99 -7.46 -6.75 -9.28
N THR A 100 -6.80 -7.44 -10.20
CA THR A 100 -6.86 -7.06 -11.62
C THR A 100 -8.31 -7.19 -12.13
N GLY A 101 -8.84 -6.08 -12.65
CA GLY A 101 -10.19 -6.04 -13.25
C GLY A 101 -11.35 -5.93 -12.25
N ALA A 102 -11.06 -5.75 -10.96
CA ALA A 102 -12.05 -5.46 -9.93
C ALA A 102 -11.84 -4.06 -9.34
N GLU A 103 -12.90 -3.49 -8.79
CA GLU A 103 -12.81 -2.25 -8.02
C GLU A 103 -12.07 -2.51 -6.68
N PRO A 104 -11.28 -1.53 -6.19
CA PRO A 104 -10.66 -1.61 -4.87
C PRO A 104 -11.73 -1.82 -3.78
N ARG A 105 -11.46 -2.71 -2.83
CA ARG A 105 -12.34 -2.98 -1.70
C ARG A 105 -11.60 -2.75 -0.39
N VAL A 106 -12.23 -2.04 0.55
CA VAL A 106 -11.74 -1.93 1.92
C VAL A 106 -11.96 -3.26 2.65
N ILE A 107 -10.91 -3.76 3.30
CA ILE A 107 -10.93 -5.05 4.00
C ILE A 107 -10.67 -4.95 5.51
N ALA A 108 -10.07 -3.84 5.96
CA ALA A 108 -9.74 -3.55 7.36
C ALA A 108 -9.28 -2.10 7.49
N THR A 109 -9.01 -1.65 8.72
CA THR A 109 -8.25 -0.43 9.03
C THR A 109 -7.01 -0.78 9.83
N PHE A 110 -5.94 0.01 9.70
CA PHE A 110 -4.71 -0.18 10.49
C PHE A 110 -4.67 0.67 11.77
N VAL A 111 -5.55 1.66 11.86
CA VAL A 111 -5.90 2.26 13.15
C VAL A 111 -6.95 1.34 13.78
N GLY A 112 -6.70 0.94 15.03
CA GLY A 112 -7.54 -0.03 15.74
C GLY A 112 -9.04 0.27 15.58
N GLU A 113 -9.80 -0.77 15.28
CA GLU A 113 -11.25 -0.72 15.31
C GLU A 113 -11.71 -0.84 16.78
N GLU A 114 -12.83 -0.22 17.10
CA GLU A 114 -14.00 -1.08 17.02
C GLU A 114 -14.97 -0.49 15.98
N PRO A 115 -15.63 -1.34 15.17
CA PRO A 115 -16.91 -0.98 14.56
C PRO A 115 -17.98 -0.72 15.62
#